data_AF-A0ABC9U1B4-F1
#
_entry.id   AF-A0ABC9U1B4-F1
#
_cell.length_a   1.000
_cell.length_b   1.000
_cell.length_c   1.000
_cell.angle_alpha   90.00
_cell.angle_beta   90.00
_cell.angle_gamma   90.00
#
_symmetry.space_group_name_H-M   'P 1'
#
loop_
_entity.id
_entity.type
_entity.pdbx_description
1 polymer ?
#
loop_
_entity_poly.entity_id
_entity_poly.type
_entity_poly.pdbx_seq_one_letter_code
_entity_poly.pdbx_strand_id
1 'polypeptide(L)'
;MDFGQAAELVEALRSKDETKAYQCFKLLEKESSDTDHVYPFFDLFADMIEDENSYVRTRGLLLIAANARWDTENKIDELIDSYLKHIEDVKPITSRQCIKALPSIVKYKPDLYDCICTALEQANPGIYRDSMSSLVMRDIAEALASIRREGR
;
A
#
# COMPACT_ATOMS: atom_id res chain seq x y z
N MET A 1 1.49 16.44 13.38
CA MET A 1 0.01 16.48 13.50
C MET A 1 -0.37 16.04 14.91
N ASP A 2 -1.53 16.43 15.48
CA ASP A 2 -2.06 15.78 16.69
C ASP A 2 -3.08 14.67 16.33
N PHE A 3 -3.50 13.86 17.31
CA PHE A 3 -4.43 12.75 17.07
C PHE A 3 -5.79 13.21 16.50
N GLY A 4 -6.31 14.34 16.97
CA GLY A 4 -7.60 14.86 16.51
C GLY A 4 -7.54 15.30 15.04
N GLN A 5 -6.47 16.00 14.67
CA GLN A 5 -6.19 16.37 13.29
C GLN A 5 -6.01 15.14 12.38
N ALA A 6 -5.31 14.11 12.87
CA ALA A 6 -5.15 12.87 12.12
C ALA A 6 -6.50 12.17 11.89
N ALA A 7 -7.35 12.09 12.91
CA ALA A 7 -8.68 11.49 12.81
C ALA A 7 -9.55 12.19 11.76
N GLU A 8 -9.60 13.53 11.75
CA GLU A 8 -10.36 14.30 10.76
C GLU A 8 -9.91 14.03 9.31
N LEU A 9 -8.59 13.90 9.10
CA LEU A 9 -8.04 13.58 7.79
C LEU A 9 -8.34 12.14 7.37
N VAL A 10 -8.32 11.20 8.32
CA VAL A 10 -8.65 9.78 8.08
C VAL A 10 -10.11 9.63 7.68
N GLU A 11 -11.05 10.31 8.35
CA GLU A 11 -12.46 10.30 7.97
C GLU A 11 -12.68 10.80 6.54
N ALA A 12 -11.89 11.79 6.11
CA ALA A 12 -11.97 12.35 4.77
C ALA A 12 -11.44 11.42 3.66
N LEU A 13 -10.75 10.32 3.98
CA LEU A 13 -10.20 9.38 2.99
C LEU A 13 -11.28 8.69 2.14
N ARG A 14 -12.51 8.58 2.64
CA ARG A 14 -13.66 8.00 1.92
C ARG A 14 -14.61 9.07 1.35
N SER A 15 -14.22 10.34 1.41
CA SER A 15 -15.04 11.45 0.87
C SER A 15 -15.29 11.29 -0.63
N LYS A 16 -16.51 11.61 -1.06
CA LYS A 16 -16.90 11.65 -2.49
C LYS A 16 -16.16 12.73 -3.29
N ASP A 17 -15.65 13.76 -2.59
CA ASP A 17 -14.73 14.72 -3.18
C ASP A 17 -13.33 14.10 -3.22
N GLU A 18 -13.00 13.50 -4.36
CA GLU A 18 -11.71 12.83 -4.56
C GLU A 18 -10.52 13.79 -4.50
N THR A 19 -10.70 15.08 -4.79
CA THR A 19 -9.61 16.07 -4.67
C THR A 19 -9.28 16.29 -3.20
N LYS A 20 -10.30 16.57 -2.39
CA LYS A 20 -10.16 16.71 -0.95
C LYS A 20 -9.56 15.45 -0.33
N ALA A 21 -10.11 14.30 -0.69
CA ALA A 21 -9.74 13.02 -0.11
C ALA A 21 -8.30 12.60 -0.50
N TYR A 22 -7.85 12.97 -1.70
CA TYR A 22 -6.44 12.81 -2.10
C TYR A 22 -5.50 13.77 -1.35
N GLN A 23 -5.90 15.02 -1.13
CA GLN A 23 -5.10 15.97 -0.33
C GLN A 23 -4.94 15.48 1.12
N CYS A 24 -6.01 14.97 1.74
CA CYS A 24 -5.96 14.37 3.07
C CYS A 24 -5.02 13.16 3.09
N PHE A 25 -5.11 12.27 2.10
CA PHE A 25 -4.18 11.15 1.95
C PHE A 25 -2.72 11.61 1.90
N LYS A 26 -2.38 12.64 1.10
CA LYS A 26 -1.00 13.14 1.01
C LYS A 26 -0.46 13.69 2.32
N LEU A 27 -1.31 14.33 3.12
CA LEU A 27 -0.92 14.81 4.46
C LEU A 27 -0.66 13.64 5.42
N LEU A 28 -1.53 12.63 5.40
CA LEU A 28 -1.38 11.43 6.24
C LEU A 28 -0.17 10.58 5.83
N GLU A 29 0.07 10.40 4.53
CA GLU A 29 1.26 9.69 4.03
C GLU A 29 2.55 10.39 4.47
N LYS A 30 2.56 11.73 4.45
CA LYS A 30 3.70 12.51 4.94
C LYS A 30 3.87 12.42 6.46
N GLU A 31 2.79 12.52 7.23
CA GLU A 31 2.86 12.34 8.69
C GLU A 31 3.35 10.93 9.04
N SER A 32 2.86 9.90 8.34
CA SER A 32 3.29 8.50 8.51
C SER A 32 4.79 8.30 8.25
N SER A 33 5.43 9.12 7.41
CA SER A 33 6.88 9.04 7.20
C SER A 33 7.69 9.61 8.38
N ASP A 34 7.08 10.51 9.15
CA ASP A 34 7.77 11.33 10.14
C ASP A 34 7.46 10.87 11.59
N THR A 35 6.23 10.42 11.84
CA THR A 35 5.72 10.04 13.18
C THR A 35 4.81 8.81 13.11
N ASP A 36 4.52 8.22 14.27
CA ASP A 36 3.60 7.09 14.44
C ASP A 36 2.13 7.51 14.61
N HIS A 37 1.79 8.80 14.55
CA HIS A 37 0.46 9.32 14.87
C HIS A 37 -0.67 8.78 13.96
N VAL A 38 -0.33 8.28 12.78
CA VAL A 38 -1.29 7.71 11.82
C VAL A 38 -1.50 6.21 12.04
N TYR A 39 -0.54 5.51 12.66
CA TYR A 39 -0.61 4.07 12.92
C TYR A 39 -1.83 3.63 13.76
N PRO A 40 -2.32 4.39 14.76
CA PRO A 40 -3.54 4.03 15.49
C PRO A 40 -4.78 3.81 14.63
N PHE A 41 -4.79 4.31 13.39
CA PHE A 41 -5.89 4.15 12.43
C PHE A 41 -5.70 2.97 11.46
N PHE A 42 -4.71 2.11 11.70
CA PHE A 42 -4.34 0.99 10.80
C PHE A 42 -5.55 0.15 10.38
N ASP A 43 -6.42 -0.21 11.33
CA ASP A 43 -7.55 -1.11 11.08
C ASP A 43 -8.54 -0.49 10.08
N LEU A 44 -8.67 0.85 10.06
CA LEU A 44 -9.47 1.54 9.05
C LEU A 44 -8.84 1.45 7.66
N PHE A 45 -7.51 1.45 7.56
CA PHE A 45 -6.82 1.26 6.29
C PHE A 45 -6.92 -0.18 5.80
N ALA A 46 -6.87 -1.16 6.71
CA ALA A 46 -7.15 -2.56 6.40
C ALA A 46 -8.58 -2.73 5.84
N ASP A 47 -9.59 -2.07 6.42
CA ASP A 47 -10.94 -2.07 5.86
C ASP A 47 -11.03 -1.37 4.49
N MET A 48 -10.14 -0.41 4.20
CA MET A 48 -10.14 0.33 2.93
C MET A 48 -9.65 -0.50 1.74
N ILE A 49 -8.77 -1.49 1.94
CA ILE A 49 -8.25 -2.26 0.81
C ILE A 49 -9.31 -3.18 0.18
N GLU A 50 -10.38 -3.50 0.90
CA GLU A 50 -11.51 -4.29 0.39
C GLU A 50 -12.63 -3.43 -0.22
N ASP A 51 -12.46 -2.11 -0.32
CA ASP A 51 -13.51 -1.21 -0.80
C ASP A 51 -13.79 -1.37 -2.31
N GLU A 52 -15.05 -1.20 -2.73
CA GLU A 52 -15.43 -1.25 -4.14
C GLU A 52 -14.76 -0.13 -4.97
N ASN A 53 -14.53 1.03 -4.36
CA ASN A 53 -13.86 2.17 -4.99
C ASN A 53 -12.34 1.99 -4.96
N SER A 54 -11.76 1.85 -6.15
CA SER A 54 -10.31 1.69 -6.31
C SER A 54 -9.46 2.84 -5.78
N TYR A 55 -10.00 4.07 -5.72
CA TYR A 55 -9.29 5.19 -5.09
C TYR A 55 -9.18 5.00 -3.58
N VAL A 56 -10.23 4.48 -2.94
CA VAL A 56 -10.22 4.14 -1.50
C VAL A 56 -9.22 3.02 -1.24
N ARG A 57 -9.28 1.92 -2.02
CA ARG A 57 -8.29 0.82 -1.92
C ARG A 57 -6.85 1.30 -2.04
N THR A 58 -6.57 2.10 -3.07
CA THR A 58 -5.22 2.62 -3.33
C THR A 58 -4.68 3.41 -2.14
N ARG A 59 -5.51 4.25 -1.51
CA ARG A 59 -5.10 5.02 -0.31
C ARG A 59 -4.86 4.12 0.89
N GLY A 60 -5.72 3.12 1.11
CA GLY A 60 -5.54 2.13 2.17
C GLY A 60 -4.20 1.39 2.03
N LEU A 61 -3.91 0.86 0.84
CA LEU A 61 -2.66 0.16 0.53
C LEU A 61 -1.43 1.03 0.81
N LEU A 62 -1.44 2.28 0.32
CA LEU A 62 -0.30 3.18 0.48
C LEU A 62 -0.13 3.63 1.94
N LEU A 63 -1.21 3.83 2.70
CA LEU A 63 -1.12 4.17 4.12
C LEU A 63 -0.66 2.99 4.98
N ILE A 64 -1.07 1.77 4.66
CA ILE A 64 -0.53 0.55 5.30
C ILE A 64 0.98 0.49 5.09
N ALA A 65 1.43 0.62 3.84
CA ALA A 65 2.86 0.57 3.52
C ALA A 65 3.67 1.71 4.15
N ALA A 66 3.11 2.92 4.21
CA ALA A 66 3.75 4.08 4.84
C ALA A 66 3.91 3.90 6.36
N ASN A 67 3.01 3.15 7.00
CA ASN A 67 3.05 2.89 8.45
C ASN A 67 3.81 1.62 8.84
N ALA A 68 4.40 0.87 7.89
CA ALA A 68 5.09 -0.39 8.18
C ALA A 68 6.24 -0.26 9.20
N ARG A 69 6.87 0.92 9.29
CA ARG A 69 7.89 1.25 10.28
C ARG A 69 7.36 1.26 11.72
N TRP A 70 6.10 1.64 11.89
CA TRP A 70 5.44 1.80 13.17
C TRP A 70 4.62 0.58 13.57
N ASP A 71 4.57 -0.43 12.70
CA ASP A 71 3.82 -1.66 12.93
C ASP A 71 4.47 -2.54 13.99
N THR A 72 4.20 -2.19 15.25
CA THR A 72 4.70 -2.86 16.46
C THR A 72 3.82 -4.03 16.88
N GLU A 73 2.57 -4.07 16.41
CA GLU A 73 1.61 -5.13 16.68
C GLU A 73 1.60 -6.21 15.58
N ASN A 74 2.48 -6.11 14.56
CA ASN A 74 2.56 -7.02 13.41
C ASN A 74 1.23 -7.16 12.64
N LYS A 75 0.47 -6.07 12.53
CA LYS A 75 -0.82 -6.07 11.82
C LYS A 75 -0.64 -6.30 10.32
N ILE A 76 0.50 -5.90 9.74
CA ILE A 76 0.79 -6.16 8.33
C ILE A 76 0.98 -7.65 8.09
N ASP A 77 1.67 -8.35 8.98
CA ASP A 77 1.89 -9.80 8.89
C ASP A 77 0.56 -10.56 8.89
N GLU A 78 -0.41 -10.14 9.70
CA GLU A 78 -1.75 -10.73 9.74
C GLU A 78 -2.58 -10.42 8.47
N LEU A 79 -2.38 -9.23 7.88
CA LEU A 79 -3.12 -8.75 6.70
C LEU A 79 -2.48 -9.16 5.36
N ILE A 80 -1.24 -9.67 5.37
CA ILE A 80 -0.37 -9.72 4.19
C ILE A 80 -1.01 -10.45 3.00
N ASP A 81 -1.72 -11.55 3.25
CA ASP A 81 -2.39 -12.32 2.21
C ASP A 81 -3.46 -11.51 1.48
N SER A 82 -4.25 -10.70 2.20
CA SER A 82 -5.23 -9.80 1.59
C SER A 82 -4.57 -8.64 0.87
N TYR A 83 -3.51 -8.07 1.47
CA TYR A 83 -2.73 -7.00 0.85
C TYR A 83 -2.15 -7.43 -0.52
N LEU A 84 -1.54 -8.62 -0.59
CA LEU A 84 -0.86 -9.11 -1.80
C LEU A 84 -1.81 -9.44 -2.95
N LYS A 85 -3.10 -9.70 -2.71
CA LYS A 85 -4.11 -9.83 -3.78
C LYS A 85 -4.17 -8.60 -4.68
N HIS A 86 -3.83 -7.42 -4.15
CA HIS A 86 -3.85 -6.18 -4.92
C HIS A 86 -2.68 -6.03 -5.89
N ILE A 87 -1.68 -6.93 -5.90
CA ILE A 87 -0.70 -7.00 -6.99
C ILE A 87 -1.42 -7.21 -8.34
N GLU A 88 -2.53 -7.92 -8.34
CA GLU A 88 -3.37 -8.20 -9.51
C GLU A 88 -4.73 -7.48 -9.45
N ASP A 89 -4.81 -6.32 -8.76
CA ASP A 89 -6.07 -5.58 -8.63
C ASP A 89 -6.74 -5.36 -9.99
N VAL A 90 -8.07 -5.51 -10.05
CA VAL A 90 -8.86 -5.31 -11.27
C VAL A 90 -8.63 -3.95 -11.93
N LYS A 91 -8.20 -2.94 -11.16
CA LYS A 91 -7.74 -1.65 -11.66
C LYS A 91 -6.20 -1.66 -11.78
N PRO A 92 -5.65 -1.55 -13.01
CA PRO A 92 -4.21 -1.60 -13.22
C PRO A 92 -3.46 -0.48 -12.49
N ILE A 93 -4.08 0.69 -12.28
CA ILE A 93 -3.43 1.77 -11.53
C ILE A 93 -3.25 1.38 -10.05
N THR A 94 -4.25 0.75 -9.43
CA THR A 94 -4.17 0.28 -8.05
C THR A 94 -3.12 -0.82 -7.90
N SER A 95 -3.09 -1.78 -8.83
CA SER A 95 -2.03 -2.80 -8.89
C SER A 95 -0.63 -2.20 -8.92
N ARG A 96 -0.40 -1.24 -9.81
CA ARG A 96 0.89 -0.55 -9.93
C ARG A 96 1.29 0.20 -8.66
N GLN A 97 0.34 0.82 -7.97
CA GLN A 97 0.63 1.49 -6.69
C GLN A 97 0.96 0.48 -5.58
N CYS A 98 0.20 -0.62 -5.49
CA CYS A 98 0.47 -1.71 -4.57
C CYS A 98 1.90 -2.24 -4.74
N ILE A 99 2.26 -2.61 -5.97
CA ILE A 99 3.58 -3.17 -6.32
C ILE A 99 4.72 -2.23 -5.91
N LYS A 100 4.57 -0.93 -6.18
CA LYS A 100 5.60 0.08 -5.85
C LYS A 100 5.78 0.32 -4.36
N ALA A 101 4.78 0.01 -3.56
CA ALA A 101 4.82 0.18 -2.11
C ALA A 101 5.47 -1.03 -1.39
N LEU A 102 5.46 -2.22 -2.00
CA LEU A 102 6.00 -3.44 -1.38
C LEU A 102 7.46 -3.34 -0.89
N PRO A 103 8.40 -2.67 -1.61
CA PRO A 103 9.75 -2.50 -1.11
C PRO A 103 9.82 -1.80 0.25
N SER A 104 8.95 -0.83 0.52
CA SER A 104 8.95 -0.13 1.82
C SER A 104 8.41 -1.00 2.95
N ILE A 105 7.50 -1.93 2.65
CA ILE A 105 7.04 -2.92 3.65
C ILE A 105 8.21 -3.82 4.03
N VAL A 106 8.88 -4.45 3.05
CA VAL A 106 10.02 -5.36 3.31
C VAL A 106 11.12 -4.67 4.10
N LYS A 107 11.40 -3.39 3.81
CA LYS A 107 12.40 -2.59 4.54
C LYS A 107 12.19 -2.57 6.05
N TYR A 108 10.93 -2.54 6.51
CA TYR A 108 10.59 -2.48 7.93
C TYR A 108 10.04 -3.78 8.51
N LYS A 109 9.66 -4.72 7.63
CA LYS A 109 9.12 -6.05 7.94
C LYS A 109 9.92 -7.09 7.12
N PRO A 110 11.21 -7.32 7.43
CA PRO A 110 12.06 -8.19 6.63
C PRO A 110 11.60 -9.65 6.62
N ASP A 111 10.85 -10.08 7.64
CA ASP A 111 10.28 -11.44 7.71
C ASP A 111 9.22 -11.68 6.59
N LEU A 112 8.68 -10.62 6.00
CA LEU A 112 7.77 -10.69 4.84
C LEU A 112 8.50 -10.74 3.49
N TYR A 113 9.84 -10.79 3.48
CA TYR A 113 10.63 -10.80 2.24
C TYR A 113 10.22 -11.94 1.30
N ASP A 114 10.19 -13.19 1.81
CA ASP A 114 9.98 -14.37 0.96
C ASP A 114 8.57 -14.40 0.38
N CYS A 115 7.55 -14.06 1.17
CA CYS A 115 6.16 -14.06 0.71
C CYS A 115 5.92 -12.95 -0.32
N ILE A 116 6.46 -11.75 -0.11
CA ILE A 116 6.33 -10.63 -1.04
C ILE A 116 7.06 -10.93 -2.36
N CYS A 117 8.29 -11.45 -2.31
CA CYS A 117 9.01 -11.85 -3.52
C CYS A 117 8.28 -12.94 -4.30
N THR A 118 7.79 -13.97 -3.60
CA THR A 118 7.03 -15.06 -4.22
C THR A 118 5.77 -14.54 -4.92
N ALA A 119 4.99 -13.67 -4.27
CA ALA A 119 3.79 -13.10 -4.85
C ALA A 119 4.08 -12.23 -6.10
N LEU A 120 5.15 -11.43 -6.06
CA LEU A 120 5.58 -10.64 -7.22
C LEU A 120 6.04 -11.50 -8.40
N GLU A 121 6.75 -12.61 -8.12
CA GLU A 121 7.24 -13.53 -9.16
C GLU A 121 6.12 -14.36 -9.80
N GLN A 122 5.07 -14.65 -9.04
CA GLN A 122 3.91 -15.43 -9.49
C GLN A 122 2.82 -14.58 -10.16
N ALA A 123 2.89 -13.25 -10.02
CA ALA A 123 1.91 -12.35 -10.59
C ALA A 123 1.82 -12.48 -12.11
N ASN A 124 0.61 -12.34 -12.64
CA ASN A 124 0.27 -12.42 -14.04
C ASN A 124 -0.24 -11.06 -14.58
N PRO A 125 0.67 -10.16 -15.03
CA PRO A 125 0.29 -8.91 -15.68
C PRO A 125 -0.51 -9.08 -16.98
N GLY A 126 -0.58 -10.30 -17.54
CA GLY A 126 -1.33 -10.60 -18.77
C GLY A 126 -2.85 -10.41 -18.63
N ILE A 127 -3.36 -10.20 -17.42
CA ILE A 127 -4.76 -9.85 -17.18
C ILE A 127 -5.15 -8.45 -17.69
N TYR A 128 -4.15 -7.59 -17.96
CA TYR A 128 -4.37 -6.23 -18.46
C TYR A 128 -4.09 -6.12 -19.96
N ARG A 129 -4.62 -5.07 -20.61
CA ARG A 129 -4.26 -4.73 -22.00
C ARG A 129 -2.76 -4.46 -22.11
N ASP A 130 -2.17 -4.76 -23.27
CA ASP A 130 -0.72 -4.74 -23.53
C ASP A 130 0.01 -3.50 -22.99
N SER A 131 -0.56 -2.31 -23.17
CA SER A 131 0.04 -1.06 -22.69
C SER A 131 0.12 -0.97 -21.17
N MET A 132 -0.88 -1.48 -20.45
CA MET A 132 -0.87 -1.54 -18.98
C MET A 132 -0.06 -2.73 -18.48
N SER A 133 -0.18 -3.89 -19.13
CA SER A 133 0.57 -5.10 -18.80
C SER A 133 2.08 -4.82 -18.79
N SER A 134 2.58 -4.12 -19.82
CA SER A 134 3.99 -3.72 -19.92
C SER A 134 4.45 -2.82 -18.76
N LEU A 135 3.59 -1.92 -18.28
CA LEU A 135 3.92 -1.04 -17.17
C LEU A 135 3.94 -1.81 -15.84
N VAL A 136 3.00 -2.73 -15.64
CA VAL A 136 2.94 -3.58 -14.45
C VAL A 136 4.16 -4.51 -14.38
N MET A 137 4.52 -5.18 -15.50
CA MET A 137 5.73 -6.00 -15.58
C MET A 137 6.99 -5.21 -15.19
N ARG A 138 7.11 -3.97 -15.67
CA ARG A 138 8.24 -3.11 -15.30
C ARG A 138 8.23 -2.76 -13.81
N ASP A 139 7.08 -2.35 -13.28
CA ASP A 139 6.95 -2.00 -11.87
C ASP A 139 7.27 -3.23 -10.95
N ILE A 140 6.89 -4.46 -11.35
CA ILE A 140 7.28 -5.71 -10.66
C ILE A 140 8.80 -5.91 -10.67
N ALA A 141 9.44 -5.79 -11.83
CA ALA A 141 10.88 -5.97 -11.95
C ALA A 141 11.66 -4.94 -11.11
N GLU A 142 11.20 -3.68 -11.09
CA GLU A 142 11.77 -2.61 -10.26
C GLU A 142 11.58 -2.89 -8.76
N ALA A 143 10.40 -3.35 -8.34
CA ALA A 143 10.12 -3.70 -6.94
C ALA A 143 11.02 -4.85 -6.46
N LEU A 144 11.11 -5.96 -7.22
CA LEU A 144 12.00 -7.09 -6.92
C LEU A 144 13.46 -6.66 -6.85
N ALA A 145 13.91 -5.80 -7.77
CA ALA A 145 15.28 -5.28 -7.77
C ALA A 145 15.56 -4.36 -6.57
N SER A 146 14.56 -3.63 -6.06
CA SER A 146 14.69 -2.85 -4.83
C SER A 146 14.79 -3.76 -3.60
N ILE A 147 13.85 -4.70 -3.46
CA ILE A 147 13.78 -5.64 -2.33
C ILE A 147 15.08 -6.44 -2.20
N ARG A 148 15.57 -7.03 -3.30
CA ARG A 148 16.79 -7.85 -3.30
C ARG A 148 18.09 -7.07 -3.06
N ARG A 149 18.08 -5.74 -3.21
CA ARG A 149 19.23 -4.89 -2.87
C ARG A 149 19.29 -4.58 -1.37
N GLU A 150 18.14 -4.46 -0.72
CA GLU A 150 18.04 -4.16 0.71
C GLU A 150 18.19 -5.42 1.58
N GLY A 151 17.86 -6.60 1.06
CA GLY A 151 18.07 -7.89 1.75
C GLY A 151 19.52 -8.42 1.74
N ARG A 152 20.53 -7.55 1.59
CA ARG A 152 21.96 -7.89 1.63
C ARG A 152 22.68 -7.16 2.76
#